data_AF-A0A2H0A5L8-F1
#
_entry.id   AF-A0A2H0A5L8-F1
#
_cell.length_a   1.000
_cell.length_b   1.000
_cell.length_c   1.000
_cell.angle_alpha   90.00
_cell.angle_beta   90.00
_cell.angle_gamma   90.00
#
_symmetry.space_group_name_H-M   'P 1'
#
loop_
_entity.id
_entity.type
_entity.pdbx_description
1 polymer ?
#
loop_
_entity_poly.entity_id
_entity_poly.type
_entity_poly.pdbx_seq_one_letter_code
_entity_poly.pdbx_strand_id
1 'polypeptide(L)'
;MNCKKIQELLITDYLDGELDQVLCNRIQQHISGCIHCRQFEERIVPFHGIRHIEPPTRVWENICEKITTEQMLPQGNWFEYLLERLREFLLIHRQPVFATVTVFTIMVIALMSIQGQIKTDTGGIVVEDFGLWIDEENGAIGTAIEEYFL
;
A
#
# COMPACT_ATOMS: atom_id res chain seq x y z
N MET A 1 17.03 25.61 8.61
CA MET A 1 16.73 24.31 7.95
C MET A 1 16.14 23.38 9.01
N ASN A 2 15.24 22.47 8.62
CA ASN A 2 14.60 21.55 9.58
C ASN A 2 15.56 20.37 9.87
N CYS A 3 15.85 20.10 11.16
CA CYS A 3 16.73 19.02 11.58
C CYS A 3 16.32 17.66 11.02
N LYS A 4 15.02 17.39 10.93
CA LYS A 4 14.52 16.11 10.39
C LYS A 4 14.92 15.92 8.93
N LYS A 5 14.77 16.97 8.11
CA LYS A 5 15.17 16.94 6.70
C LYS A 5 16.68 16.78 6.53
N ILE A 6 17.47 17.41 7.41
CA ILE A 6 18.92 17.21 7.42
C ILE A 6 19.26 15.74 7.73
N GLN A 7 18.62 15.15 8.74
CA GLN A 7 18.87 13.76 9.13
C GLN A 7 18.49 12.75 8.03
N GLU A 8 17.39 12.99 7.31
CA GLU A 8 17.01 12.20 6.14
C GLU A 8 18.09 12.28 5.04
N LEU A 9 18.48 13.50 4.65
CA LEU A 9 19.54 13.71 3.65
C LEU A 9 20.90 13.16 4.09
N LEU A 10 21.17 13.16 5.40
CA LEU A 10 22.39 12.61 5.97
C LEU A 10 22.48 11.09 5.82
N ILE A 11 21.35 10.36 5.88
CA ILE A 11 21.37 8.89 5.73
C ILE A 11 21.42 8.47 4.26
N THR A 12 20.79 9.23 3.37
CA THR A 12 20.69 8.88 1.95
C THR A 12 21.80 9.59 1.16
N ASP A 13 21.50 10.77 0.67
CA ASP A 13 22.19 11.39 -0.46
C ASP A 13 23.57 11.92 -0.06
N TYR A 14 23.75 12.34 1.21
CA TYR A 14 25.02 12.90 1.70
C TYR A 14 26.10 11.83 1.86
N LEU A 15 25.76 10.65 2.37
CA LEU A 15 26.72 9.56 2.54
C LEU A 15 27.08 8.93 1.21
N ASP A 16 26.11 8.84 0.30
CA ASP A 16 26.27 8.27 -1.03
C ASP A 16 27.01 9.22 -1.99
N GLY A 17 27.14 10.51 -1.63
CA GLY A 17 27.83 11.51 -2.44
C GLY A 17 26.98 12.04 -3.60
N GLU A 18 25.66 11.83 -3.55
CA GLU A 18 24.70 12.19 -4.60
C GLU A 18 24.17 13.63 -4.46
N LEU A 19 24.60 14.37 -3.43
CA LEU A 19 24.20 15.77 -3.23
C LEU A 19 25.01 16.75 -4.08
N ASP A 20 24.32 17.77 -4.60
CA ASP A 20 24.98 18.91 -5.21
C ASP A 20 25.83 19.71 -4.18
N GLN A 21 26.82 20.44 -4.69
CA GLN A 21 27.77 21.17 -3.84
C GLN A 21 27.07 22.23 -2.95
N VAL A 22 25.95 22.79 -3.40
CA VAL A 22 25.23 23.86 -2.69
C VAL A 22 24.49 23.31 -1.47
N LEU A 23 23.79 22.19 -1.63
CA LEU A 23 23.14 21.44 -0.57
C LEU A 23 24.16 20.88 0.41
N CYS A 24 25.27 20.34 -0.09
CA CYS A 24 26.34 19.79 0.75
C CYS A 24 26.88 20.87 1.70
N ASN A 25 27.19 22.07 1.18
CA ASN A 25 27.65 23.20 1.99
C ASN A 25 26.58 23.65 3.00
N ARG A 26 25.29 23.65 2.61
CA ARG A 26 24.18 24.04 3.50
C ARG A 26 24.00 23.04 4.66
N ILE A 27 24.17 21.75 4.38
CA ILE A 27 24.11 20.69 5.39
C ILE A 27 25.28 20.84 6.36
N GLN A 28 26.51 21.01 5.86
CA GLN A 28 27.69 21.24 6.70
C GLN A 28 27.54 22.48 7.59
N GLN A 29 27.02 23.58 7.04
CA GLN A 29 26.71 24.78 7.82
C GLN A 29 25.70 24.48 8.93
N HIS A 30 24.65 23.71 8.66
CA HIS A 30 23.69 23.33 9.69
C HIS A 30 24.30 22.44 10.78
N ILE A 31 25.11 21.45 10.42
CA ILE A 31 25.79 20.54 11.35
C ILE A 31 26.74 21.30 12.27
N SER A 32 27.46 22.29 11.73
CA SER A 32 28.32 23.16 12.53
C SER A 32 27.54 23.94 13.60
N GLY A 33 26.28 24.29 13.34
CA GLY A 33 25.42 25.03 14.27
C GLY A 33 24.47 24.19 15.12
N CYS A 34 24.28 22.90 14.81
CA CYS A 34 23.27 22.05 15.45
C CYS A 34 23.91 20.82 16.12
N ILE A 35 23.90 20.79 17.45
CA ILE A 35 24.42 19.67 18.25
C ILE A 35 23.72 18.35 17.90
N HIS A 36 22.40 18.37 17.71
CA HIS A 36 21.64 17.17 17.39
C HIS A 36 22.04 16.55 16.05
N CYS A 37 22.22 17.38 15.00
CA CYS A 37 22.62 16.88 13.70
C CYS A 37 24.09 16.46 13.67
N ARG A 38 24.96 17.09 14.48
CA ARG A 38 26.35 16.66 14.64
C ARG A 38 26.49 15.30 15.29
N GLN A 39 25.80 15.08 16.41
CA GLN A 39 25.77 13.77 17.06
C GLN A 39 25.15 12.68 16.18
N PHE A 40 24.25 13.07 15.28
CA PHE A 40 23.66 12.16 14.31
C PHE A 40 24.66 11.79 13.22
N GLU A 41 25.37 12.77 12.65
CA GLU A 41 26.45 12.54 11.67
C GLU A 41 27.51 11.59 12.24
N GLU A 42 28.00 11.83 13.46
CA GLU A 42 29.01 10.98 14.12
C GLU A 42 28.59 9.50 14.23
N ARG A 43 27.28 9.19 14.31
CA ARG A 43 26.77 7.82 14.39
C ARG A 43 26.71 7.12 13.04
N ILE A 44 26.60 7.87 11.94
CA ILE A 44 26.43 7.33 10.59
C ILE A 44 27.72 7.37 9.75
N VAL A 45 28.72 8.15 10.18
CA VAL A 45 30.07 8.20 9.60
C VAL A 45 30.74 6.83 9.38
N PRO A 46 30.51 5.76 10.19
CA PRO A 46 31.08 4.45 9.91
C PRO A 46 30.73 3.87 8.53
N PHE A 47 29.67 4.39 7.90
CA PHE A 47 29.23 3.97 6.57
C PHE A 47 29.75 4.88 5.45
N HIS A 48 30.42 5.99 5.78
CA HIS A 48 30.94 6.92 4.79
C HIS A 48 32.18 6.35 4.08
N GLY A 49 32.18 6.37 2.75
CA GLY A 49 33.31 5.88 1.96
C GLY A 49 33.48 4.36 1.95
N ILE A 50 32.46 3.60 2.33
CA ILE A 50 32.47 2.15 2.10
C ILE A 50 32.56 1.93 0.59
N ARG A 51 33.52 1.10 0.19
CA ARG A 51 33.70 0.75 -1.22
C ARG A 51 32.44 0.01 -1.69
N HIS A 52 31.80 0.54 -2.73
CA HIS A 52 30.73 -0.18 -3.40
C HIS A 52 31.30 -1.48 -3.99
N ILE A 53 30.78 -2.61 -3.52
CA ILE A 53 31.11 -3.93 -4.06
C ILE A 53 29.96 -4.31 -4.97
N GLU A 54 30.24 -4.41 -6.26
CA GLU A 54 29.27 -4.90 -7.23
C GLU A 54 29.06 -6.41 -6.97
N PRO A 55 27.86 -6.86 -6.61
CA PRO A 55 27.62 -8.27 -6.35
C PRO A 55 27.76 -9.07 -7.66
N PRO A 56 28.19 -10.34 -7.61
CA PRO A 56 28.22 -11.19 -8.80
C PRO A 56 26.83 -11.27 -9.45
N THR A 57 26.77 -11.22 -10.79
CA THR A 57 25.51 -11.25 -11.56
C THR A 57 24.58 -12.39 -11.14
N ARG A 58 25.15 -13.55 -10.83
CA ARG A 58 24.42 -14.73 -10.34
C ARG A 58 23.61 -14.47 -9.06
N VAL A 59 24.08 -13.59 -8.17
CA VAL A 59 23.34 -13.22 -6.96
C VAL A 59 22.05 -12.50 -7.33
N TRP A 60 22.14 -11.56 -8.29
CA TRP A 60 20.98 -10.83 -8.78
C TRP A 60 19.99 -11.76 -9.51
N GLU A 61 20.50 -12.63 -10.39
CA GLU A 61 19.70 -13.65 -11.09
C GLU A 61 18.93 -14.55 -10.11
N ASN A 62 19.61 -15.05 -9.08
CA ASN A 62 18.97 -15.88 -8.05
C ASN A 62 17.88 -15.13 -7.27
N ILE A 63 18.08 -13.84 -7.00
CA ILE A 63 17.07 -13.00 -6.31
C ILE A 63 15.85 -12.84 -7.21
N CYS A 64 16.05 -12.47 -8.48
CA CYS A 64 14.98 -12.33 -9.46
C CYS A 64 14.20 -13.64 -9.64
N GLU A 65 14.89 -14.76 -9.75
CA GLU A 65 14.27 -16.09 -9.86
C GLU A 65 13.41 -16.42 -8.64
N LYS A 66 13.92 -16.17 -7.42
CA LYS A 66 13.15 -16.41 -6.19
C LYS A 66 11.92 -15.52 -6.08
N ILE A 67 12.04 -14.22 -6.35
CA ILE A 67 10.91 -13.30 -6.30
C ILE A 67 9.83 -13.72 -7.32
N THR A 68 10.25 -14.10 -8.52
CA THR A 68 9.32 -14.53 -9.58
C THR A 68 8.65 -15.85 -9.19
N THR A 69 9.40 -16.80 -8.62
CA THR A 69 8.87 -18.10 -8.21
C THR A 69 7.90 -17.97 -7.03
N GLU A 70 8.19 -17.11 -6.05
CA GLU A 70 7.29 -16.82 -4.93
C GLU A 70 6.00 -16.10 -5.39
N GLN A 71 6.08 -15.24 -6.40
CA GLN A 71 4.90 -14.58 -6.97
C GLN A 71 4.06 -15.50 -7.86
N MET A 72 4.67 -16.52 -8.47
CA MET A 72 3.98 -17.46 -9.37
C MET A 72 3.40 -18.71 -8.69
N LEU A 73 3.61 -18.88 -7.38
CA LEU A 73 3.03 -19.99 -6.63
C LEU A 73 1.85 -19.51 -5.77
N PRO A 74 0.60 -19.57 -6.26
CA PRO A 74 -0.52 -19.83 -5.37
C PRO A 74 -0.44 -21.31 -4.95
N GLN A 75 0.52 -21.66 -4.09
CA GLN A 75 0.60 -22.99 -3.45
C GLN A 75 -0.34 -23.02 -2.24
N GLY A 76 -1.63 -22.98 -2.53
CA GLY A 76 -2.67 -23.18 -1.53
C GLY A 76 -3.98 -23.37 -2.25
N ASN A 77 -4.81 -24.29 -1.76
CA ASN A 77 -6.20 -24.31 -2.16
C ASN A 77 -6.74 -22.90 -1.98
N TRP A 78 -7.39 -22.32 -2.99
CA TRP A 78 -7.98 -20.97 -2.90
C TRP A 78 -8.83 -20.76 -1.64
N PHE A 79 -9.34 -21.86 -1.09
CA PHE A 79 -10.04 -21.94 0.19
C PHE A 79 -9.16 -21.57 1.41
N GLU A 80 -7.88 -21.96 1.44
CA GLU A 80 -6.93 -21.56 2.47
C GLU A 80 -6.64 -20.06 2.41
N TYR A 81 -6.49 -19.49 1.19
CA TYR A 81 -6.33 -18.04 1.01
C TYR A 81 -7.57 -17.27 1.47
N LEU A 82 -8.78 -17.78 1.18
CA LEU A 82 -10.03 -17.20 1.65
C LEU A 82 -10.18 -17.30 3.17
N LEU A 83 -9.75 -18.42 3.76
CA LEU A 83 -9.87 -18.68 5.20
C LEU A 83 -8.84 -17.88 6.00
N GLU A 84 -7.62 -17.68 5.49
CA GLU A 84 -6.65 -16.74 6.07
C GLU A 84 -7.17 -15.31 6.02
N ARG A 85 -7.73 -14.89 4.88
CA ARG A 85 -8.26 -13.53 4.73
C ARG A 85 -9.51 -13.30 5.60
N LEU A 86 -10.36 -14.30 5.78
CA LEU A 86 -11.49 -14.27 6.73
C LEU A 86 -10.99 -14.27 8.18
N ARG A 87 -9.95 -15.03 8.50
CA ARG A 87 -9.36 -15.08 9.84
C ARG A 87 -8.72 -13.75 10.21
N GLU A 88 -8.00 -13.11 9.30
CA GLU A 88 -7.47 -11.76 9.52
C GLU A 88 -8.59 -10.74 9.71
N PHE A 89 -9.67 -10.82 8.92
CA PHE A 89 -10.84 -9.96 9.08
C PHE A 89 -11.53 -10.19 10.44
N LEU A 90 -11.71 -11.45 10.86
CA LEU A 90 -12.34 -11.83 12.12
C LEU A 90 -11.49 -11.52 13.36
N LEU A 91 -10.16 -11.58 13.25
CA LEU A 91 -9.25 -11.30 14.37
C LEU A 91 -8.97 -9.80 14.53
N ILE A 92 -8.99 -9.02 13.45
CA ILE A 92 -8.82 -7.55 13.50
C ILE A 92 -10.12 -6.85 13.94
N HIS A 93 -11.30 -7.38 13.57
CA HIS A 93 -12.59 -6.81 13.96
C HIS A 93 -13.08 -7.31 15.33
N ARG A 94 -12.31 -6.99 16.38
CA ARG A 94 -12.66 -7.24 17.79
C ARG A 94 -13.68 -6.23 18.36
N GLN A 95 -14.44 -5.54 17.51
CA GLN A 95 -15.49 -4.62 17.93
C GLN A 95 -16.87 -5.28 17.75
N PRO A 96 -17.71 -5.34 18.81
CA PRO A 96 -18.99 -6.06 18.80
C PRO A 96 -20.01 -5.55 17.79
N VAL A 97 -19.78 -4.36 17.20
CA VAL A 97 -20.69 -3.70 16.26
C VAL A 97 -20.72 -4.37 14.89
N PHE A 98 -19.60 -4.94 14.42
CA PHE A 98 -19.58 -5.56 13.09
C PHE A 98 -20.20 -6.96 13.07
N ALA A 99 -20.18 -7.67 14.20
CA ALA A 99 -20.88 -8.94 14.35
C ALA A 99 -22.41 -8.76 14.25
N THR A 100 -22.96 -7.68 14.81
CA THR A 100 -24.40 -7.43 14.74
C THR A 100 -24.84 -7.01 13.34
N VAL A 101 -24.04 -6.20 12.63
CA VAL A 101 -24.35 -5.77 11.25
C VAL A 101 -24.32 -6.95 10.28
N THR A 102 -23.35 -7.86 10.40
CA THR A 102 -23.26 -9.06 9.55
C THR A 102 -24.40 -10.05 9.83
N VAL A 103 -24.73 -10.30 11.10
CA VAL A 103 -25.90 -11.13 11.45
C VAL A 103 -27.20 -10.50 10.98
N PHE A 104 -27.36 -9.18 11.14
CA PHE A 104 -28.56 -8.46 10.70
C PHE A 104 -28.72 -8.50 9.17
N THR A 105 -27.65 -8.29 8.41
CA THR A 105 -27.69 -8.37 6.94
C THR A 105 -28.01 -9.77 6.46
N ILE A 106 -27.41 -10.81 7.04
CA ILE A 106 -27.76 -12.21 6.72
C ILE A 106 -29.22 -12.51 7.07
N MET A 107 -29.70 -12.02 8.22
CA MET A 107 -31.09 -12.19 8.65
C MET A 107 -32.08 -11.47 7.70
N VAL A 108 -31.75 -10.27 7.23
CA VAL A 108 -32.57 -9.52 6.26
C VAL A 108 -32.62 -10.24 4.92
N ILE A 109 -31.48 -10.75 4.43
CA ILE A 109 -31.42 -11.52 3.17
C ILE A 109 -32.22 -12.82 3.29
N ALA A 110 -32.12 -13.52 4.43
CA ALA A 110 -32.90 -14.74 4.69
C ALA A 110 -34.41 -14.45 4.76
N LEU A 111 -34.81 -13.36 5.46
CA LEU A 111 -36.21 -12.93 5.52
C LEU A 111 -36.74 -12.52 4.15
N MET A 112 -35.95 -11.81 3.35
CA MET A 112 -36.30 -11.46 1.96
C MET A 112 -36.44 -12.71 1.08
N SER A 113 -35.59 -13.72 1.27
CA SER A 113 -35.67 -14.98 0.52
C SER A 113 -36.93 -15.79 0.89
N ILE A 114 -37.32 -15.77 2.17
CA ILE A 114 -38.55 -16.42 2.65
C ILE A 114 -39.79 -15.67 2.13
N GLN A 115 -39.79 -14.34 2.12
CA GLN A 115 -40.91 -13.55 1.61
C GLN A 115 -41.00 -13.57 0.07
N GLY A 116 -39.87 -13.65 -0.63
CA GLY A 116 -39.81 -13.78 -2.09
C GLY A 116 -40.43 -15.08 -2.62
N GLN A 117 -40.41 -16.16 -1.81
CA GLN A 117 -41.08 -17.41 -2.16
C GLN A 117 -42.60 -17.40 -1.92
N ILE A 118 -43.16 -16.42 -1.19
CA ILE A 118 -44.60 -16.34 -0.92
C ILE A 118 -45.37 -15.63 -2.06
N LYS A 119 -44.67 -14.98 -3.02
CA LYS A 119 -45.28 -14.24 -4.15
C LYS A 119 -44.85 -14.73 -5.53
N THR A 120 -44.58 -16.02 -5.70
CA THR A 120 -44.28 -16.58 -7.02
C THR A 120 -45.24 -17.71 -7.37
N ASP A 121 -46.52 -17.38 -7.54
CA ASP A 121 -47.44 -18.27 -8.27
C ASP A 121 -48.35 -17.53 -9.28
N THR A 122 -48.07 -16.27 -9.59
CA THR A 122 -48.72 -15.59 -10.71
C THR A 122 -47.75 -14.68 -11.45
N GLY A 123 -47.26 -15.19 -12.58
CA GLY A 123 -47.09 -14.42 -13.82
C GLY A 123 -45.94 -13.42 -13.89
N GLY A 124 -44.95 -13.76 -14.73
CA GLY A 124 -44.15 -12.78 -15.47
C GLY A 124 -42.97 -12.19 -14.72
N ILE A 125 -41.77 -12.70 -15.01
CA ILE A 125 -40.52 -12.01 -14.72
C ILE A 125 -40.46 -10.79 -15.63
N VAL A 126 -40.78 -9.60 -15.09
CA VAL A 126 -40.30 -8.33 -15.64
C VAL A 126 -38.89 -8.15 -15.11
N VAL A 127 -37.91 -8.25 -16.00
CA VAL A 127 -36.54 -7.79 -15.73
C VAL A 127 -36.59 -6.27 -15.75
N GLU A 128 -36.84 -5.64 -14.61
CA GLU A 128 -36.62 -4.20 -14.44
C GLU A 128 -35.12 -3.95 -14.26
N ASP A 129 -34.50 -3.74 -15.42
CA ASP A 129 -33.48 -2.73 -15.71
C ASP A 129 -32.97 -1.94 -14.49
N PHE A 130 -31.88 -2.43 -13.88
CA PHE A 130 -31.06 -1.63 -12.96
C PHE A 130 -30.16 -0.72 -13.81
N GLY A 131 -30.79 0.26 -14.45
CA GLY A 131 -30.14 1.35 -15.15
C GLY A 131 -29.26 2.12 -14.17
N LEU A 132 -27.95 1.88 -14.27
CA LEU A 132 -26.91 2.77 -13.77
C LEU A 132 -27.13 4.15 -14.39
N TRP A 133 -27.54 5.11 -13.57
CA TRP A 133 -27.45 6.53 -13.89
C TRP A 133 -25.97 6.90 -13.99
N ILE A 134 -25.40 6.73 -15.19
CA ILE A 134 -24.22 7.46 -15.61
C ILE A 134 -24.76 8.69 -16.33
N ASP A 135 -24.71 9.84 -15.67
CA ASP A 135 -24.93 11.13 -16.30
C ASP A 135 -23.86 11.32 -17.38
N GLU A 136 -24.27 11.11 -18.62
CA GLU A 136 -23.52 11.38 -19.83
C GLU A 136 -23.74 12.84 -20.25
N GLU A 137 -23.26 13.79 -19.45
CA GLU A 137 -23.10 15.16 -19.94
C GLU A 137 -22.01 15.92 -19.16
N ASN A 138 -20.87 16.07 -19.84
CA ASN A 138 -19.70 16.90 -19.50
C ASN A 138 -18.62 16.27 -18.59
N GLY A 139 -17.52 15.90 -19.24
CA GLY A 139 -16.20 16.34 -18.79
C GLY A 139 -15.31 15.25 -18.19
N ALA A 140 -14.41 14.74 -19.02
CA ALA A 140 -13.09 14.24 -18.64
C ALA A 140 -13.05 13.27 -17.44
N ILE A 141 -13.10 11.97 -17.72
CA ILE A 141 -12.51 10.96 -16.83
C ILE A 141 -10.98 11.05 -17.00
N GLY A 142 -10.41 12.16 -16.54
CA GLY A 142 -8.99 12.30 -16.27
C GLY A 142 -8.77 11.76 -14.87
N THR A 143 -8.20 10.56 -14.77
CA THR A 143 -7.66 10.09 -13.48
C THR A 143 -6.55 11.05 -13.06
N ALA A 144 -6.52 11.45 -11.78
CA ALA A 144 -5.54 12.36 -11.18
C ALA A 144 -4.08 11.84 -11.16
N ILE A 145 -3.72 10.97 -12.09
CA ILE A 145 -2.40 10.37 -12.27
C ILE A 145 -1.50 11.23 -13.17
N GLU A 146 -2.05 12.14 -13.98
CA GLU A 146 -1.27 12.95 -14.93
C GLU A 146 -0.58 14.18 -14.29
N GLU A 147 -0.92 14.52 -13.04
CA GLU A 147 -0.33 15.68 -12.34
C GLU A 147 1.10 15.41 -11.82
N TYR A 148 1.60 14.18 -11.95
CA TYR A 148 2.94 13.76 -11.50
C TYR A 148 3.97 13.59 -12.63
N PHE A 149 3.61 13.86 -13.88
CA PHE A 149 4.47 13.65 -15.06
C PHE A 149 4.86 14.94 -15.80
N LEU A 150 4.65 16.11 -15.20
CA LEU A 150 5.11 17.42 -15.72
C LEU A 150 6.04 18.13 -14.75
#